data_AF-A0A1X6WS78-F1
#
_entry.id   AF-A0A1X6WS78-F1
#
_cell.length_a   1.000
_cell.length_b   1.000
_cell.length_c   1.000
_cell.angle_alpha   90.00
_cell.angle_beta   90.00
_cell.angle_gamma   90.00
#
_symmetry.space_group_name_H-M   'P 1'
#
loop_
_entity.id
_entity.type
_entity.pdbx_description
1 polymer ?
#
loop_
_entity_poly.entity_id
_entity_poly.type
_entity_poly.pdbx_seq_one_letter_code
_entity_poly.pdbx_strand_id
1 'polypeptide(L)' 'MSEEVWVLAQIKQLSETARTYEERAYYQELNKIMKEQYKRIEQAKSELDGNLWSPKKW' A
#
# COMPACT_ATOMS: atom_id res chain seq x y z
N MET A 1 -13.55 -3.93 -7.03
CA MET A 1 -12.63 -3.11 -6.20
C MET A 1 -11.32 -3.87 -6.08
N SER A 2 -10.16 -3.20 -6.20
CA SER A 2 -8.87 -3.87 -5.98
C SER A 2 -8.66 -4.17 -4.49
N GLU A 3 -7.82 -5.17 -4.20
CA GLU A 3 -7.44 -5.53 -2.82
C GLU A 3 -6.91 -4.32 -2.05
N GLU A 4 -6.03 -3.52 -2.67
CA GLU A 4 -5.52 -2.27 -2.09
C GLU A 4 -6.62 -1.32 -1.64
N VAL A 5 -7.59 -1.03 -2.51
CA VAL A 5 -8.69 -0.11 -2.20
C VAL A 5 -9.52 -0.64 -1.04
N TRP A 6 -9.74 -1.95 -0.99
CA TRP A 6 -10.47 -2.58 0.10
C TRP A 6 -9.70 -2.49 1.43
N VAL A 7 -8.41 -2.83 1.45
CA VAL A 7 -7.58 -2.78 2.68
C VAL A 7 -7.48 -1.36 3.23
N LEU A 8 -7.21 -0.37 2.37
CA LEU A 8 -7.10 1.03 2.80
C LEU A 8 -8.45 1.56 3.35
N ALA A 9 -9.58 1.11 2.78
CA ALA A 9 -10.90 1.46 3.29
C ALA A 9 -11.16 0.85 4.68
N GLN A 10 -10.75 -0.41 4.92
CA GLN A 10 -10.87 -1.04 6.24
C GLN A 10 -10.04 -0.33 7.31
N ILE A 11 -8.78 0.01 7.00
CA ILE A 11 -7.92 0.73 7.95
C ILE A 11 -8.51 2.10 8.28
N LYS A 12 -9.08 2.79 7.29
CA LYS A 12 -9.78 4.06 7.50
C LYS A 12 -11.00 3.90 8.41
N GLN A 13 -11.84 2.90 8.17
CA GLN A 13 -13.01 2.61 9.01
C GLN A 13 -12.59 2.30 10.47
N LEU A 14 -11.51 1.54 10.66
CA LEU A 14 -10.96 1.26 12.00
C LEU A 14 -10.42 2.53 12.66
N SER A 15 -9.75 3.41 11.93
CA SER A 15 -9.30 4.71 12.43
C SER A 15 -10.45 5.62 12.88
N GLU A 16 -11.58 5.58 12.17
CA GLU A 16 -12.77 6.39 12.45
C GLU A 16 -13.52 5.87 13.68
N THR A 17 -13.55 4.54 13.85
CA THR A 17 -14.26 3.85 14.95
C THR A 17 -13.40 3.63 16.21
N ALA A 18 -12.10 3.93 16.14
CA ALA A 18 -11.18 3.88 17.28
C ALA A 18 -11.67 4.78 18.43
N ARG A 19 -11.60 4.26 19.66
CA ARG A 19 -12.10 4.93 20.87
C ARG A 19 -11.01 5.73 21.57
N THR A 20 -9.76 5.30 21.42
CA THR A 20 -8.60 5.95 22.03
C THR A 20 -7.78 6.70 20.99
N TYR A 21 -7.01 7.69 21.45
CA TYR A 21 -6.12 8.45 20.58
C TYR A 21 -5.01 7.54 20.01
N GLU A 22 -4.49 6.64 20.82
CA GLU A 22 -3.43 5.69 20.51
C GLU A 22 -3.85 4.75 19.38
N GLU A 23 -5.05 4.18 19.45
CA GLU A 23 -5.61 3.34 18.38
C GLU A 23 -5.79 4.14 17.09
N ARG A 24 -6.33 5.37 17.19
CA ARG A 24 -6.52 6.22 16.01
C ARG A 24 -5.19 6.57 15.35
N ALA A 25 -4.17 6.95 16.14
CA ALA A 25 -2.84 7.26 15.66
C ALA A 25 -2.20 6.02 15.00
N TYR A 26 -2.34 4.84 15.61
CA TYR A 26 -1.89 3.58 15.04
C TYR A 26 -2.49 3.32 13.65
N TYR A 27 -3.81 3.42 13.49
CA TYR A 27 -4.44 3.19 12.18
C TYR A 27 -4.08 4.25 11.14
N GLN A 28 -3.85 5.49 11.56
CA GLN A 28 -3.38 6.56 10.67
C GLN A 28 -1.97 6.25 10.12
N GLU A 29 -1.05 5.82 10.97
CA GLU A 29 0.31 5.44 10.53
C GLU A 29 0.29 4.13 9.72
N LEU A 30 -0.52 3.15 10.12
CA LEU A 30 -0.71 1.92 9.35
C LEU A 30 -1.18 2.22 7.91
N ASN A 31 -2.12 3.15 7.74
CA ASN A 31 -2.60 3.57 6.43
C ASN A 31 -1.47 4.17 5.57
N LYS A 32 -0.57 4.96 6.16
CA LYS A 32 0.59 5.53 5.46
C LYS A 32 1.56 4.44 5.04
N ILE A 33 1.88 3.51 5.95
CA ILE A 33 2.77 2.38 5.67
C ILE A 33 2.22 1.53 4.53
N MET A 34 0.93 1.17 4.57
CA MET A 34 0.31 0.33 3.54
C MET A 34 0.35 0.96 2.15
N LYS A 35 0.08 2.27 2.04
CA LYS A 35 0.20 2.99 0.75
C LYS A 35 1.61 2.91 0.18
N GLU A 36 2.62 3.05 1.03
CA GLU A 36 4.02 2.94 0.60
C GLU A 36 4.36 1.50 0.19
N GLN A 37 3.82 0.48 0.86
CA GLN A 37 4.02 -0.91 0.44
C GLN A 37 3.40 -1.20 -0.93
N TYR A 38 2.18 -0.72 -1.20
CA TYR A 38 1.55 -0.90 -2.51
C TYR A 38 2.35 -0.20 -3.63
N LYS A 39 2.82 1.03 -3.37
CA LYS A 39 3.72 1.74 -4.28
C LYS A 39 5.00 0.95 -4.57
N ARG A 40 5.63 0.36 -3.55
CA ARG A 40 6.84 -0.47 -3.73
C ARG A 40 6.58 -1.73 -4.54
N ILE A 41 5.42 -2.36 -4.36
CA ILE A 41 5.00 -3.52 -5.15
C ILE A 41 4.83 -3.12 -6.62
N GLU A 42 4.19 -1.99 -6.89
CA GLU A 42 4.03 -1.46 -8.26
C GLU A 42 5.38 -1.13 -8.91
N GLN A 43 6.28 -0.50 -8.17
CA GLN A 43 7.64 -0.21 -8.63
C GLN A 43 8.42 -1.49 -8.93
N ALA A 44 8.38 -2.49 -8.05
CA ALA A 44 9.06 -3.77 -8.25
C ALA A 44 8.53 -4.52 -9.48
N LYS A 45 7.21 -4.50 -9.72
CA LYS A 45 6.62 -5.05 -10.95
C LYS A 45 7.12 -4.32 -12.19
N SER A 46 7.14 -2.99 -12.14
CA SER A 46 7.62 -2.14 -13.24
C SER A 46 9.11 -2.36 -13.54
N GLU A 47 9.94 -2.58 -12.51
CA GLU A 47 11.36 -2.91 -12.69
C GLU A 47 11.56 -4.29 -13.32
N LEU A 48 10.77 -5.29 -12.92
CA LEU A 48 10.79 -6.61 -13.54
C LEU A 48 10.40 -6.53 -15.02
N ASP A 49 9.34 -5.79 -15.35
CA ASP A 49 8.89 -5.59 -16.73
C ASP A 49 9.92 -4.82 -17.57
N GLY A 50 10.51 -3.76 -17.03
CA GLY A 50 11.56 -2.99 -17.70
C GLY A 50 12.86 -3.77 -17.93
N ASN A 51 13.21 -4.66 -16.99
CA ASN A 51 14.33 -5.58 -17.17
C ASN A 51 14.04 -6.64 -18.23
N LEU A 52 12.80 -7.14 -18.31
CA LEU A 52 12.38 -8.14 -19.29
C LEU A 52 12.36 -7.56 -20.72
N TRP A 53 12.00 -6.29 -20.85
CA TRP A 53 12.02 -5.55 -22.12
C TRP A 53 13.38 -4.92 -22.47
N SER A 54 14.43 -5.13 -21.66
CA SER A 54 15.74 -4.53 -21.90
C SER A 54 16.43 -5.14 -23.13
N PRO A 55 16.65 -4.37 -24.22
CA PRO A 55 17.22 -4.90 -25.44
C PRO A 55 18.73 -5.22 -25.36
N LYS A 56 19.30 -5.27 -24.16
CA LYS A 56 20.71 -5.64 -23.92
C LYS A 56 20.87 -7.09 -23.42
N LYS A 57 19.77 -7.81 -23.17
CA LYS A 57 19.76 -9.19 -22.66
C LYS A 57 19.10 -10.21 -23.61
N TRP A 58 18.69 -9.79 -24.81
CA TRP A 58 18.40 -10.66 -25.95
C TRP A 58 19.60 -10.59 -26.90
#